data_AF-A0A522BR45-F1
#
_entry.id   AF-A0A522BR45-F1
#
_cell.length_a   1.000
_cell.length_b   1.000
_cell.length_c   1.000
_cell.angle_alpha   90.00
_cell.angle_beta   90.00
_cell.angle_gamma   90.00
#
_symmetry.space_group_name_H-M   'P 1'
#
loop_
_entity.id
_entity.type
_entity.pdbx_description
1 polymer ?
#
loop_
_entity_poly.entity_id
_entity_poly.type
_entity_poly.pdbx_seq_one_letter_code
_entity_poly.pdbx_strand_id
1 'polypeptide(L)'
;MQTVTGGSQCTANFVFTDGTGAVYLGQSAHCAGTGGATETDGCIAGSLPLGTRVEIDGASQPGTLVYSSWLAMQAAKEKDANACAYNDFALVRLDPSDIGRTNPSVPVFGGPVGLDTDGTSVGEQVVTYGNSSLRFGLESTSPKRGVSLGDAFGGWTHTVYTVTPGIPGDSGSGVLDAAGRAIGTLSTVAVLPYPASNGVSDLARQIAYARGHGVPGLTLVPGTEAFAGVL
;
A
#
# COMPACT_ATOMS: atom_id res chain seq x y z
N MET A 1 8.58 3.61 5.78
CA MET A 1 8.42 3.53 7.26
C MET A 1 7.70 2.25 7.63
N GLN A 2 8.01 1.64 8.78
CA GLN A 2 7.36 0.42 9.24
C GLN A 2 6.02 0.73 9.95
N THR A 3 5.06 -0.18 9.79
CA THR A 3 3.85 -0.26 10.61
C THR A 3 3.77 -1.63 11.26
N VAL A 4 3.25 -1.70 12.50
CA VAL A 4 2.93 -2.97 13.16
C VAL A 4 1.48 -2.96 13.60
N THR A 5 0.69 -3.88 13.04
CA THR A 5 -0.74 -4.03 13.35
C THR A 5 -0.98 -5.43 13.89
N GLY A 6 -1.35 -5.55 15.17
CA GLY A 6 -1.60 -6.86 15.81
C GLY A 6 -0.43 -7.85 15.75
N GLY A 7 0.81 -7.34 15.76
CA GLY A 7 2.04 -8.15 15.68
C GLY A 7 2.55 -8.39 14.25
N SER A 8 1.77 -8.05 13.22
CA SER A 8 2.20 -8.14 11.82
C SER A 8 2.95 -6.87 11.41
N GLN A 9 4.20 -7.03 10.99
CA GLN A 9 5.02 -5.94 10.47
C GLN A 9 4.79 -5.76 8.96
N CYS A 10 4.55 -4.51 8.56
CA CYS A 10 4.42 -4.08 7.18
C CYS A 10 5.18 -2.78 6.93
N THR A 11 5.18 -2.33 5.67
CA THR A 11 5.69 -1.03 5.25
C THR A 11 4.51 -0.16 4.85
N ALA A 12 4.49 1.10 5.27
CA ALA A 12 3.47 2.04 4.82
C ALA A 12 3.68 2.47 3.36
N ASN A 13 2.59 2.83 2.67
CA ASN A 13 2.64 3.34 1.30
C ASN A 13 2.79 4.87 1.23
N PHE A 14 1.67 5.58 1.21
CA PHE A 14 1.54 6.99 0.94
C PHE A 14 0.72 7.68 2.04
N VAL A 15 0.72 9.00 2.01
CA VAL A 15 -0.10 9.82 2.89
C VAL A 15 -1.39 10.20 2.16
N PHE A 16 -2.50 10.16 2.88
CA PHE A 16 -3.81 10.52 2.37
C PHE A 16 -4.49 11.52 3.30
N THR A 17 -5.45 12.27 2.74
CA THR A 17 -6.38 13.10 3.51
C THR A 17 -7.82 12.84 3.08
N ASP A 18 -8.80 13.28 3.86
CA ASP A 18 -10.21 13.30 3.44
C ASP A 18 -10.82 14.71 3.50
N GLY A 19 -12.12 14.80 3.22
CA GLY A 19 -12.86 16.07 3.26
C GLY A 19 -12.98 16.70 4.66
N THR A 20 -12.61 16.00 5.73
CA THR A 20 -12.58 16.53 7.10
C THR A 20 -11.20 17.08 7.48
N GLY A 21 -10.18 16.87 6.65
CA GLY A 21 -8.80 17.24 6.93
C GLY A 21 -8.05 16.25 7.83
N ALA A 22 -8.62 15.06 8.09
CA ALA A 22 -7.90 14.00 8.77
C ALA A 22 -6.76 13.48 7.88
N VAL A 23 -5.62 13.14 8.49
CA VAL A 23 -4.43 12.64 7.80
C VAL A 23 -4.26 11.14 8.08
N TYR A 24 -3.99 10.39 7.02
CA TYR A 24 -3.86 8.95 7.05
C TYR A 24 -2.53 8.51 6.46
N LEU A 25 -1.99 7.43 7.01
CA LEU A 25 -0.94 6.64 6.42
C LEU A 25 -1.57 5.35 5.89
N GLY A 26 -1.37 5.03 4.60
CA GLY A 26 -1.89 3.78 4.07
C GLY A 26 -0.95 2.59 4.30
N GLN A 27 -1.54 1.41 4.31
CA GLN A 27 -0.85 0.10 4.35
C GLN A 27 -1.71 -0.93 3.60
N SER A 28 -1.21 -2.16 3.44
CA SER A 28 -2.03 -3.29 2.97
C SER A 28 -3.07 -3.69 4.02
N ALA A 29 -4.27 -4.10 3.60
CA ALA A 29 -5.31 -4.59 4.51
C ALA A 29 -4.91 -5.91 5.20
N HIS A 30 -4.20 -6.79 4.49
CA HIS A 30 -3.72 -8.06 5.06
C HIS A 30 -2.72 -7.88 6.21
N CYS A 31 -2.12 -6.70 6.37
CA CYS A 31 -1.30 -6.38 7.53
C CYS A 31 -2.10 -6.42 8.84
N ALA A 32 -3.42 -6.25 8.75
CA ALA A 32 -4.36 -6.43 9.85
C ALA A 32 -5.08 -7.79 9.77
N GLY A 33 -4.65 -8.71 8.91
CA GLY A 33 -5.25 -10.02 8.76
C GLY A 33 -5.07 -10.88 10.02
N THR A 34 -6.06 -11.74 10.32
CA THR A 34 -6.01 -12.69 11.44
C THR A 34 -5.91 -14.15 10.99
N GLY A 35 -5.93 -14.38 9.67
CA GLY A 35 -5.78 -15.68 9.04
C GLY A 35 -4.33 -16.10 8.81
N GLY A 36 -4.13 -17.27 8.20
CA GLY A 36 -2.82 -17.72 7.75
C GLY A 36 -2.28 -16.91 6.58
N ALA A 37 -0.97 -17.01 6.32
CA ALA A 37 -0.28 -16.24 5.27
C ALA A 37 -0.80 -16.47 3.83
N THR A 38 -1.57 -17.53 3.60
CA THR A 38 -2.18 -17.85 2.30
C THR A 38 -3.63 -17.36 2.18
N GLU A 39 -4.23 -16.86 3.26
CA GLU A 39 -5.58 -16.30 3.27
C GLU A 39 -5.52 -14.87 2.73
N THR A 40 -5.78 -14.74 1.42
CA THR A 40 -5.57 -13.49 0.67
C THR A 40 -6.87 -12.93 0.07
N ASP A 41 -7.96 -13.69 0.11
CA ASP A 41 -9.28 -13.24 -0.34
C ASP A 41 -9.93 -12.37 0.75
N GLY A 42 -9.94 -11.06 0.53
CA GLY A 42 -10.45 -10.07 1.48
C GLY A 42 -11.95 -10.16 1.76
N CYS A 43 -12.72 -10.85 0.91
CA CYS A 43 -14.15 -11.05 1.12
C CYS A 43 -14.46 -12.15 2.15
N ILE A 44 -13.49 -12.99 2.49
CA ILE A 44 -13.66 -14.10 3.46
C ILE A 44 -12.59 -14.16 4.55
N ALA A 45 -11.39 -13.64 4.29
CA ALA A 45 -10.29 -13.68 5.24
C ALA A 45 -10.58 -12.81 6.48
N GLY A 46 -10.17 -13.30 7.65
CA GLY A 46 -10.33 -12.57 8.90
C GLY A 46 -9.45 -11.32 8.97
N SER A 47 -9.94 -10.26 9.62
CA SER A 47 -9.21 -9.01 9.84
C SER A 47 -9.48 -8.48 11.25
N LEU A 48 -8.48 -7.82 11.84
CA LEU A 48 -8.62 -7.08 13.08
C LEU A 48 -9.64 -5.95 12.89
N PRO A 49 -10.41 -5.61 13.95
CA PRO A 49 -11.46 -4.61 13.83
C PRO A 49 -10.88 -3.20 13.62
N LEU A 50 -11.70 -2.30 13.06
CA LEU A 50 -11.43 -0.87 13.08
C LEU A 50 -11.27 -0.39 14.53
N GLY A 51 -10.45 0.63 14.75
CA GLY A 51 -10.05 1.11 16.08
C GLY A 51 -8.81 0.40 16.64
N THR A 52 -8.31 -0.64 15.97
CA THR A 52 -7.02 -1.27 16.30
C THR A 52 -5.89 -0.24 16.29
N ARG A 53 -5.07 -0.23 17.35
CA ARG A 53 -3.86 0.60 17.42
C ARG A 53 -2.81 0.04 16.46
N VAL A 54 -2.13 0.95 15.76
CA VAL A 54 -1.05 0.60 14.84
C VAL A 54 0.21 1.33 15.30
N GLU A 55 1.25 0.58 15.60
CA GLU A 55 2.55 1.15 15.88
C GLU A 55 3.15 1.65 14.56
N ILE A 56 3.75 2.84 14.60
CA ILE A 56 4.32 3.48 13.42
C ILE A 56 5.75 3.89 13.76
N ASP A 57 6.70 3.38 13.00
CA ASP A 57 8.11 3.72 13.20
C ASP A 57 8.35 5.23 12.95
N GLY A 58 9.04 5.87 13.90
CA GLY A 58 9.28 7.31 13.93
C GLY A 58 8.15 8.18 14.52
N ALA A 59 6.95 7.64 14.73
CA ALA A 59 5.84 8.35 15.35
C ALA A 59 5.98 8.42 16.88
N SER A 60 5.46 9.49 17.49
CA SER A 60 5.44 9.66 18.94
C SER A 60 4.22 8.99 19.60
N GLN A 61 3.16 8.76 18.83
CA GLN A 61 1.95 8.06 19.25
C GLN A 61 1.56 6.97 18.23
N PRO A 62 0.92 5.87 18.67
CA PRO A 62 0.38 4.89 17.74
C PRO A 62 -0.80 5.49 16.97
N GLY A 63 -0.85 5.20 15.67
CA GLY A 63 -2.00 5.49 14.84
C GLY A 63 -3.18 4.56 15.13
N THR A 64 -4.28 4.76 14.40
CA THR A 64 -5.50 3.95 14.54
C THR A 64 -5.96 3.44 13.17
N LEU A 65 -6.19 2.13 13.03
CA LEU A 65 -6.79 1.54 11.84
C LEU A 65 -8.24 2.04 11.72
N VAL A 66 -8.52 2.84 10.70
CA VAL A 66 -9.86 3.46 10.49
C VAL A 66 -10.55 2.98 9.22
N TYR A 67 -9.81 2.33 8.33
CA TYR A 67 -10.36 1.70 7.14
C TYR A 67 -9.58 0.43 6.80
N SER A 68 -10.30 -0.58 6.33
CA SER A 68 -9.76 -1.81 5.77
C SER A 68 -10.67 -2.23 4.61
N SER A 69 -10.09 -2.45 3.43
CA SER A 69 -10.81 -2.89 2.24
C SER A 69 -11.47 -4.25 2.47
N TRP A 70 -10.85 -5.15 3.25
CA TRP A 70 -11.40 -6.47 3.57
C TRP A 70 -12.69 -6.33 4.39
N LEU A 71 -12.65 -5.55 5.48
CA LEU A 71 -13.85 -5.26 6.29
C LEU A 71 -14.93 -4.55 5.47
N ALA A 72 -14.53 -3.60 4.61
CA ALA A 72 -15.45 -2.88 3.74
C ALA A 72 -16.14 -3.81 2.72
N MET A 73 -15.39 -4.68 2.05
CA MET A 73 -15.91 -5.68 1.11
C MET A 73 -16.86 -6.67 1.79
N GLN A 74 -16.49 -7.14 2.98
CA GLN A 74 -17.34 -8.02 3.78
C GLN A 74 -18.66 -7.36 4.17
N ALA A 75 -18.61 -6.10 4.63
CA ALA A 75 -19.80 -5.32 4.96
C ALA A 75 -20.69 -5.07 3.73
N ALA A 76 -20.09 -4.81 2.57
CA ALA A 76 -20.77 -4.62 1.29
C ALA A 76 -21.29 -5.93 0.68
N LYS A 77 -20.88 -7.11 1.20
CA LYS A 77 -21.11 -8.43 0.60
C LYS A 77 -20.61 -8.51 -0.84
N GLU A 78 -19.42 -7.98 -1.07
CA GLU A 78 -18.76 -7.90 -2.39
C GLU A 78 -18.80 -9.24 -3.13
N LYS A 79 -18.99 -9.17 -4.46
CA LYS A 79 -19.13 -10.32 -5.36
C LYS A 79 -18.14 -10.30 -6.51
N ASP A 80 -17.49 -9.17 -6.78
CA ASP A 80 -16.42 -9.12 -7.77
C ASP A 80 -15.19 -9.90 -7.27
N ALA A 81 -14.89 -11.01 -7.93
CA ALA A 81 -13.80 -11.90 -7.53
C ALA A 81 -12.43 -11.21 -7.60
N ASN A 82 -12.23 -10.25 -8.50
CA ASN A 82 -10.96 -9.54 -8.60
C ASN A 82 -10.82 -8.50 -7.48
N ALA A 83 -11.90 -7.80 -7.12
CA ALA A 83 -11.91 -6.94 -5.95
C ALA A 83 -11.60 -7.75 -4.68
N CYS A 84 -12.29 -8.88 -4.49
CA CYS A 84 -12.05 -9.79 -3.36
C CYS A 84 -10.59 -10.26 -3.27
N ALA A 85 -9.98 -10.62 -4.39
CA ALA A 85 -8.61 -11.15 -4.42
C ALA A 85 -7.52 -10.07 -4.33
N TYR A 86 -7.78 -8.84 -4.80
CA TYR A 86 -6.71 -7.85 -5.03
C TYR A 86 -6.95 -6.48 -4.41
N ASN A 87 -8.13 -6.19 -3.84
CA ASN A 87 -8.31 -4.96 -3.07
C ASN A 87 -7.72 -5.10 -1.66
N ASP A 88 -6.43 -4.81 -1.54
CA ASP A 88 -5.65 -4.97 -0.31
C ASP A 88 -5.16 -3.61 0.22
N PHE A 89 -6.07 -2.83 0.81
CA PHE A 89 -5.82 -1.45 1.23
C PHE A 89 -6.42 -1.12 2.59
N ALA A 90 -5.64 -0.49 3.46
CA ALA A 90 -6.09 0.00 4.75
C ALA A 90 -5.53 1.40 5.02
N LEU A 91 -6.24 2.15 5.86
CA LEU A 91 -5.81 3.46 6.32
C LEU A 91 -5.64 3.47 7.83
N VAL A 92 -4.51 4.03 8.24
CA VAL A 92 -4.17 4.31 9.62
C VAL A 92 -4.26 5.81 9.83
N ARG A 93 -5.22 6.26 10.64
CA ARG A 93 -5.30 7.66 11.04
C ARG A 93 -4.11 7.98 11.94
N LEU A 94 -3.38 9.02 11.57
CA LEU A 94 -2.26 9.52 12.36
C LEU A 94 -2.77 10.27 13.59
N ASP A 95 -2.01 10.19 14.68
CA ASP A 95 -2.22 11.07 15.82
C ASP A 95 -1.89 12.53 15.42
N PRO A 96 -2.69 13.53 15.84
CA PRO A 96 -2.44 14.92 15.49
C PRO A 96 -1.03 15.42 15.84
N SER A 97 -0.40 14.87 16.89
CA SER A 97 0.95 15.25 17.33
C SER A 97 2.04 14.88 16.31
N ASP A 98 1.79 13.91 15.43
CA ASP A 98 2.77 13.44 14.45
C ASP A 98 2.56 14.03 13.04
N ILE A 99 1.41 14.67 12.77
CA ILE A 99 1.09 15.23 11.44
C ILE A 99 2.17 16.19 10.94
N GLY A 100 2.64 17.11 11.79
CA GLY A 100 3.67 18.08 11.41
C GLY A 100 5.05 17.49 11.15
N ARG A 101 5.27 16.21 11.51
CA ARG A 101 6.51 15.46 11.28
C ARG A 101 6.40 14.51 10.09
N THR A 102 5.22 14.36 9.51
CA THR A 102 4.98 13.48 8.37
C THR A 102 5.44 14.14 7.08
N ASN A 103 6.34 13.47 6.38
CA ASN A 103 6.72 13.81 5.01
C ASN A 103 6.00 12.85 4.06
N PRO A 104 5.14 13.34 3.13
CA PRO A 104 4.44 12.49 2.16
C PRO A 104 5.36 11.92 1.08
N SER A 105 6.66 12.27 1.09
CA SER A 105 7.61 11.81 0.10
C SER A 105 8.11 10.38 0.30
N VAL A 106 8.18 9.63 -0.80
CA VAL A 106 8.79 8.29 -0.77
C VAL A 106 10.30 8.42 -0.54
N PRO A 107 10.89 7.75 0.47
CA PRO A 107 12.31 7.86 0.75
C PRO A 107 13.16 7.51 -0.48
N VAL A 108 14.26 8.24 -0.68
CA VAL A 108 15.19 8.16 -1.82
C VAL A 108 14.59 8.65 -3.15
N PHE A 109 13.30 8.43 -3.42
CA PHE A 109 12.70 8.71 -4.72
C PHE A 109 11.94 10.05 -4.81
N GLY A 110 11.46 10.62 -3.70
CA GLY A 110 10.53 11.75 -3.72
C GLY A 110 9.14 11.33 -4.23
N GLY A 111 8.31 12.28 -4.67
CA GLY A 111 6.92 11.99 -5.08
C GLY A 111 6.06 11.42 -3.94
N PRO A 112 4.82 10.95 -4.15
CA PRO A 112 4.15 10.84 -5.43
C PRO A 112 3.82 12.22 -6.01
N VAL A 113 3.85 12.36 -7.33
CA VAL A 113 3.42 13.59 -8.03
C VAL A 113 1.93 13.58 -8.34
N GLY A 114 1.28 12.43 -8.18
CA GLY A 114 -0.13 12.21 -8.46
C GLY A 114 -0.50 10.73 -8.37
N LEU A 115 -1.75 10.44 -8.69
CA LEU A 115 -2.28 9.09 -8.79
C LEU A 115 -2.17 8.63 -10.25
N ASP A 116 -1.73 7.39 -10.47
CA ASP A 116 -1.87 6.73 -11.77
C ASP A 116 -3.33 6.28 -11.96
N THR A 117 -3.91 6.54 -13.13
CA THR A 117 -5.32 6.22 -13.40
C THR A 117 -5.54 5.47 -14.71
N ASP A 118 -4.49 5.22 -15.47
CA ASP A 118 -4.49 4.52 -16.75
C ASP A 118 -3.85 3.12 -16.68
N GLY A 119 -3.35 2.73 -15.51
CA GLY A 119 -2.77 1.41 -15.26
C GLY A 119 -1.32 1.36 -15.74
N THR A 120 -0.74 0.15 -15.73
CA THR A 120 0.65 -0.05 -16.11
C THR A 120 0.80 -0.89 -17.38
N SER A 121 1.85 -0.60 -18.14
CA SER A 121 2.21 -1.37 -19.34
C SER A 121 3.45 -2.24 -19.12
N VAL A 122 3.56 -3.33 -19.89
CA VAL A 122 4.73 -4.19 -19.86
C VAL A 122 6.00 -3.39 -20.18
N GLY A 123 7.01 -3.50 -19.31
CA GLY A 123 8.31 -2.84 -19.47
C GLY A 123 8.37 -1.42 -18.91
N GLU A 124 7.25 -0.88 -18.43
CA GLU A 124 7.24 0.40 -17.72
C GLU A 124 8.07 0.32 -16.45
N GLN A 125 8.88 1.35 -16.17
CA GLN A 125 9.75 1.33 -15.01
C GLN A 125 8.96 1.64 -13.73
N VAL A 126 9.29 0.95 -12.66
CA VAL A 126 8.68 1.16 -11.34
C VAL A 126 9.73 1.29 -10.25
N VAL A 127 9.40 2.07 -9.22
CA VAL A 127 10.16 2.15 -7.96
C VAL A 127 9.28 1.92 -6.76
N THR A 128 9.87 1.36 -5.72
CA THR A 128 9.20 1.19 -4.44
C THR A 128 10.22 1.21 -3.31
N TYR A 129 9.79 1.64 -2.12
CA TYR A 129 10.60 1.61 -0.92
C TYR A 129 10.01 0.63 0.09
N GLY A 130 10.73 -0.47 0.35
CA GLY A 130 10.35 -1.49 1.32
C GLY A 130 11.18 -1.41 2.60
N ASN A 131 10.54 -1.55 3.76
CA ASN A 131 11.22 -1.53 5.06
C ASN A 131 10.99 -2.84 5.85
N SER A 132 11.11 -3.99 5.19
CA SER A 132 11.04 -5.28 5.88
C SER A 132 12.13 -5.45 6.94
N SER A 133 11.73 -5.83 8.15
CA SER A 133 12.63 -6.21 9.24
C SER A 133 13.54 -7.41 8.88
N LEU A 134 13.13 -8.26 7.93
CA LEU A 134 13.91 -9.40 7.44
C LEU A 134 15.13 -8.98 6.61
N ARG A 135 15.26 -7.68 6.28
CA ARG A 135 16.45 -7.12 5.63
C ARG A 135 17.54 -6.72 6.63
N PHE A 136 17.35 -7.01 7.92
CA PHE A 136 18.33 -6.76 9.00
C PHE A 136 18.84 -5.30 9.07
N GLY A 137 18.00 -4.34 8.69
CA GLY A 137 18.36 -2.92 8.69
C GLY A 137 19.33 -2.50 7.56
N LEU A 138 19.51 -3.33 6.53
CA LEU A 138 20.33 -2.98 5.36
C LEU A 138 19.59 -1.99 4.47
N GLU A 139 19.74 -0.69 4.77
CA GLU A 139 19.09 0.42 4.06
C GLU A 139 19.33 0.41 2.54
N SER A 140 20.47 -0.11 2.08
CA SER A 140 20.78 -0.26 0.65
C SER A 140 19.82 -1.18 -0.12
N THR A 141 19.04 -2.01 0.60
CA THR A 141 18.09 -2.94 0.00
C THR A 141 16.64 -2.47 0.05
N SER A 142 16.40 -1.31 0.69
CA SER A 142 15.07 -0.72 0.85
C SER A 142 14.56 -0.02 -0.40
N PRO A 143 15.37 0.82 -1.10
CA PRO A 143 15.00 1.33 -2.41
C PRO A 143 15.06 0.21 -3.45
N LYS A 144 13.98 0.05 -4.20
CA LYS A 144 13.86 -0.97 -5.23
C LYS A 144 13.49 -0.34 -6.55
N ARG A 145 14.10 -0.86 -7.59
CA ARG A 145 13.84 -0.49 -8.98
C ARG A 145 13.43 -1.74 -9.74
N GLY A 146 12.57 -1.58 -10.72
CA GLY A 146 12.01 -2.70 -11.46
C GLY A 146 11.24 -2.29 -12.69
N VAL A 147 10.47 -3.24 -13.21
CA VAL A 147 9.54 -3.04 -14.32
C VAL A 147 8.17 -3.61 -13.99
N SER A 148 7.13 -3.03 -14.58
CA SER A 148 5.81 -3.65 -14.63
C SER A 148 5.77 -4.72 -15.72
N LEU A 149 5.03 -5.79 -15.45
CA LEU A 149 4.59 -6.81 -16.40
C LEU A 149 3.15 -6.54 -16.87
N GLY A 150 2.63 -5.34 -16.58
CA GLY A 150 1.31 -4.85 -16.94
C GLY A 150 0.21 -5.17 -15.93
N ASP A 151 -0.97 -4.65 -16.24
CA ASP A 151 -2.21 -4.92 -15.54
C ASP A 151 -2.60 -6.40 -15.63
N ALA A 152 -3.15 -6.91 -14.53
CA ALA A 152 -3.75 -8.22 -14.46
C ALA A 152 -5.13 -8.16 -13.76
N PHE A 153 -5.91 -9.22 -13.95
CA PHE A 153 -7.18 -9.45 -13.23
C PHE A 153 -8.16 -8.25 -13.29
N GLY A 154 -8.38 -7.75 -14.51
CA GLY A 154 -9.31 -6.63 -14.74
C GLY A 154 -8.79 -5.27 -14.27
N GLY A 155 -7.46 -5.13 -14.09
CA GLY A 155 -6.80 -3.90 -13.66
C GLY A 155 -6.83 -3.66 -12.16
N TRP A 156 -7.20 -4.67 -11.35
CA TRP A 156 -7.15 -4.57 -9.88
C TRP A 156 -5.75 -4.76 -9.30
N THR A 157 -4.82 -5.27 -10.10
CA THR A 157 -3.43 -5.46 -9.69
C THR A 157 -2.49 -5.31 -10.87
N HIS A 158 -1.32 -4.77 -10.59
CA HIS A 158 -0.17 -4.66 -11.48
C HIS A 158 0.83 -5.74 -11.07
N THR A 159 1.36 -6.50 -12.01
CA THR A 159 2.45 -7.44 -11.68
C THR A 159 3.77 -6.74 -11.88
N VAL A 160 4.65 -6.71 -10.87
CA VAL A 160 5.95 -6.05 -10.97
C VAL A 160 7.10 -7.01 -10.73
N TYR A 161 8.23 -6.73 -11.39
CA TYR A 161 9.50 -7.41 -11.20
C TYR A 161 10.55 -6.40 -10.74
N THR A 162 11.02 -6.53 -9.51
CA THR A 162 12.06 -5.66 -8.94
C THR A 162 13.38 -6.39 -8.81
N VAL A 163 14.49 -5.66 -8.88
CA VAL A 163 15.86 -6.24 -8.74
C VAL A 163 15.99 -7.02 -7.44
N THR A 164 15.38 -6.51 -6.37
CA THR A 164 15.24 -7.20 -5.10
C THR A 164 13.75 -7.40 -4.80
N PRO A 165 13.19 -8.62 -4.95
CA PRO A 165 11.75 -8.82 -4.80
C PRO A 165 11.24 -8.37 -3.43
N GLY A 166 9.96 -7.98 -3.38
CA GLY A 166 9.19 -7.83 -2.16
C GLY A 166 9.23 -9.11 -1.35
N ILE A 167 9.59 -8.99 -0.07
CA ILE A 167 9.59 -10.09 0.91
C ILE A 167 8.65 -9.74 2.06
N PRO A 168 8.20 -10.70 2.89
CA PRO A 168 7.35 -10.40 4.04
C PRO A 168 7.89 -9.21 4.85
N GLY A 169 7.00 -8.27 5.19
CA GLY A 169 7.36 -6.98 5.79
C GLY A 169 7.51 -5.82 4.79
N ASP A 170 7.74 -6.10 3.50
CA ASP A 170 7.63 -5.09 2.42
C ASP A 170 6.17 -4.92 1.97
N SER A 171 5.25 -5.77 2.44
CA SER A 171 3.81 -5.62 2.23
C SER A 171 3.35 -4.22 2.61
N GLY A 172 2.50 -3.63 1.78
CA GLY A 172 2.01 -2.27 1.95
C GLY A 172 2.91 -1.20 1.34
N SER A 173 4.09 -1.52 0.81
CA SER A 173 4.97 -0.50 0.20
C SER A 173 4.29 0.22 -0.96
N GLY A 174 4.44 1.54 -1.02
CA GLY A 174 3.96 2.33 -2.15
C GLY A 174 4.82 2.09 -3.39
N VAL A 175 4.18 1.95 -4.55
CA VAL A 175 4.86 1.78 -5.83
C VAL A 175 4.55 2.97 -6.72
N LEU A 176 5.61 3.55 -7.32
CA LEU A 176 5.52 4.66 -8.26
C LEU A 176 5.96 4.19 -9.66
N ASP A 177 5.38 4.79 -10.69
CA ASP A 177 5.84 4.67 -12.08
C ASP A 177 7.07 5.56 -12.38
N ALA A 178 7.51 5.56 -13.64
CA ALA A 178 8.64 6.35 -14.12
C ALA A 178 8.42 7.87 -14.06
N ALA A 179 7.18 8.34 -13.93
CA ALA A 179 6.81 9.74 -13.78
C ALA A 179 6.61 10.14 -12.31
N GLY A 180 6.67 9.19 -11.37
CA GLY A 180 6.44 9.41 -9.95
C GLY A 180 4.96 9.39 -9.57
N ARG A 181 4.07 8.87 -10.43
CA ARG A 181 2.66 8.66 -10.11
C ARG A 181 2.51 7.38 -9.30
N ALA A 182 1.67 7.42 -8.27
CA ALA A 182 1.39 6.26 -7.44
C ALA A 182 0.49 5.27 -8.16
N ILE A 183 1.04 4.09 -8.46
CA ILE A 183 0.31 3.02 -9.15
C ILE A 183 -0.41 2.07 -8.19
N GLY A 184 0.12 1.89 -6.97
CA GLY A 184 -0.42 0.84 -6.12
C GLY A 184 0.30 0.57 -4.82
N THR A 185 -0.25 -0.42 -4.12
CA THR A 185 0.22 -0.94 -2.84
C THR A 185 0.78 -2.35 -3.06
N LEU A 186 2.04 -2.58 -2.69
CA LEU A 186 2.71 -3.86 -2.89
C LEU A 186 2.13 -4.95 -1.98
N SER A 187 1.73 -6.07 -2.59
CA SER A 187 1.47 -7.34 -1.94
C SER A 187 2.66 -8.27 -2.16
N THR A 188 3.23 -8.81 -1.07
CA THR A 188 4.36 -9.73 -1.17
C THR A 188 3.96 -11.12 -1.69
N VAL A 189 2.66 -11.34 -1.92
CA VAL A 189 2.16 -12.55 -2.58
C VAL A 189 2.59 -12.51 -4.04
N ALA A 190 3.35 -13.52 -4.46
CA ALA A 190 3.76 -13.65 -5.85
C ALA A 190 2.54 -13.87 -6.74
N VAL A 191 2.49 -13.17 -7.86
CA VAL A 191 1.43 -13.36 -8.85
C VAL A 191 1.84 -14.50 -9.78
N LEU A 192 1.09 -15.61 -9.73
CA LEU A 192 1.27 -16.71 -10.66
C LEU A 192 1.03 -16.24 -12.12
N PRO A 193 1.78 -16.75 -13.11
CA PRO A 193 2.81 -17.79 -13.01
C PRO A 193 4.23 -17.25 -12.80
N TYR A 194 4.42 -15.96 -12.50
CA TYR A 194 5.74 -15.31 -12.55
C TYR A 194 6.50 -15.45 -11.22
N PRO A 195 7.51 -16.35 -11.13
CA PRO A 195 8.24 -16.53 -9.88
C PRO A 195 9.03 -15.26 -9.52
N ALA A 196 9.06 -14.95 -8.22
CA ALA A 196 9.70 -13.75 -7.66
C ALA A 196 9.15 -12.40 -8.15
N SER A 197 7.97 -12.40 -8.80
CA SER A 197 7.19 -11.18 -8.99
C SER A 197 6.45 -10.81 -7.71
N ASN A 198 5.95 -9.58 -7.65
CA ASN A 198 4.99 -9.14 -6.63
C ASN A 198 3.72 -8.61 -7.30
N GLY A 199 2.59 -8.82 -6.65
CA GLY A 199 1.36 -8.11 -6.99
C GLY A 199 1.39 -6.70 -6.41
N VAL A 200 0.78 -5.75 -7.10
CA VAL A 200 0.66 -4.36 -6.67
C VAL A 200 -0.79 -3.96 -6.90
N SER A 201 -1.57 -3.96 -5.83
CA SER A 201 -2.99 -3.63 -5.90
C SER A 201 -3.18 -2.19 -6.38
N ASP A 202 -4.07 -1.99 -7.35
CA ASP A 202 -4.24 -0.73 -8.06
C ASP A 202 -4.77 0.39 -7.14
N LEU A 203 -3.98 1.46 -6.97
CA LEU A 203 -4.30 2.50 -5.99
C LEU A 203 -5.55 3.30 -6.37
N ALA A 204 -5.79 3.53 -7.67
CA ALA A 204 -6.94 4.31 -8.10
C ALA A 204 -8.26 3.61 -7.76
N ARG A 205 -8.32 2.29 -8.00
CA ARG A 205 -9.46 1.44 -7.60
C ARG A 205 -9.58 1.33 -6.09
N GLN A 206 -8.47 1.19 -5.36
CA GLN A 206 -8.47 1.17 -3.89
C GLN A 206 -9.08 2.45 -3.31
N ILE A 207 -8.64 3.63 -3.78
CA ILE A 207 -9.16 4.92 -3.35
C ILE A 207 -10.64 5.06 -3.73
N ALA A 208 -11.02 4.68 -4.95
CA ALA A 208 -12.42 4.73 -5.39
C ALA A 208 -13.32 3.85 -4.51
N TYR A 209 -12.86 2.64 -4.18
CA TYR A 209 -13.59 1.73 -3.30
C TYR A 209 -13.73 2.32 -1.89
N ALA A 210 -12.64 2.84 -1.32
CA ALA A 210 -12.64 3.45 0.01
C ALA A 210 -13.59 4.66 0.11
N ARG A 211 -13.63 5.51 -0.94
CA ARG A 211 -14.56 6.63 -1.05
C ARG A 211 -16.02 6.19 -0.99
N GLY A 212 -16.35 5.06 -1.62
CA GLY A 212 -17.70 4.49 -1.61
C GLY A 212 -18.06 3.75 -0.31
N HIS A 213 -17.08 3.36 0.50
CA HIS A 213 -17.26 2.40 1.59
C HIS A 213 -16.65 2.83 2.93
N GLY A 214 -16.66 4.13 3.24
CA GLY A 214 -16.39 4.62 4.60
C GLY A 214 -15.49 5.84 4.70
N VAL A 215 -14.82 6.24 3.61
CA VAL A 215 -13.86 7.36 3.64
C VAL A 215 -14.15 8.35 2.49
N PRO A 216 -15.31 9.04 2.52
CA PRO A 216 -15.69 9.96 1.45
C PRO A 216 -14.65 11.07 1.28
N GLY A 217 -14.30 11.37 0.03
CA GLY A 217 -13.32 12.42 -0.29
C GLY A 217 -11.86 12.03 -0.02
N LEU A 218 -11.55 10.76 0.28
CA LEU A 218 -10.17 10.29 0.41
C LEU A 218 -9.32 10.72 -0.79
N THR A 219 -8.17 11.33 -0.57
CA THR A 219 -7.31 11.86 -1.63
C THR A 219 -5.85 11.60 -1.27
N LEU A 220 -5.06 11.22 -2.27
CA LEU A 220 -3.61 11.07 -2.16
C LEU A 220 -2.94 12.43 -1.95
N VAL A 221 -2.04 12.54 -0.98
CA VAL A 221 -1.25 13.74 -0.74
C VAL A 221 0.03 13.67 -1.59
N PRO A 222 0.30 14.68 -2.45
CA PRO A 222 1.55 14.74 -3.19
C PRO A 222 2.78 14.86 -2.27
N GLY A 223 3.90 14.31 -2.72
CA GLY A 223 5.20 14.45 -2.07
C GLY A 223 5.66 15.91 -1.97
N THR A 224 6.41 16.25 -0.92
CA THR A 224 7.04 17.57 -0.76
C THR A 224 8.44 17.63 -1.38
N GLU A 225 9.11 16.50 -1.52
CA GLU A 225 10.35 16.33 -2.28
C GLU A 225 10.02 15.99 -3.73
N ALA A 226 10.71 16.66 -4.67
CA ALA A 226 10.58 16.39 -6.09
C ALA A 226 10.92 14.94 -6.42
N PHE A 227 10.17 14.34 -7.33
CA PHE A 227 10.46 12.98 -7.79
C PHE A 227 11.80 12.96 -8.53
N ALA A 228 12.78 12.24 -7.96
CA ALA A 228 14.15 12.13 -8.48
C ALA A 228 14.34 10.92 -9.41
N GLY A 229 13.31 10.08 -9.55
CA GLY A 229 13.25 9.09 -10.61
C GLY A 229 13.97 7.76 -10.37
N VAL A 230 14.05 7.04 -11.49
CA VAL A 230 14.45 5.63 -11.61
C VAL A 230 15.95 5.43 -11.85
N LEU A 231 16.73 6.52 -11.88
CA LEU A 231 18.18 6.55 -12.15
C LEU A 231 18.99 6.53 -10.85
#